data_AF-F3G5I5-F1
#
_entry.id   AF-F3G5I5-F1
#
_cell.length_a   1.000
_cell.length_b   1.000
_cell.length_c   1.000
_cell.angle_alpha   90.00
_cell.angle_beta   90.00
_cell.angle_gamma   90.00
#
_symmetry.space_group_name_H-M   'P 1'
#
loop_
_entity.id
_entity.type
_entity.pdbx_description
1 polymer ?
#
loop_
_entity_poly.entity_id
_entity_poly.type
_entity_poly.pdbx_seq_one_letter_code
_entity_poly.pdbx_strand_id
1 'polypeptide(L)'
;MLMCGLALPSLYGVLTGHDKAGVQGEDASRQVEVQFTAGNAAGMTWAFYPQPRQMQVNPGAVNEMIFIAQNPTDRPMQAQAVPGISPVKAAAWFHKTECFCFTQQTLQPGERIEMPVRFIVDRDLPDDVKSLTLAYTLFDVTTR
;
A
#
# COMPACT_ATOMS: atom_id res chain seq x y z
N MET A 1 -10.99 -65.65 0.95
CA MET A 1 -10.15 -66.01 -0.21
C MET A 1 -10.18 -64.78 -1.12
N LEU A 2 -9.21 -63.85 -1.21
CA LEU A 2 -7.80 -63.65 -0.79
C LEU A 2 -7.75 -62.54 0.31
N MET A 3 -6.88 -62.45 1.33
CA MET A 3 -5.42 -62.59 1.52
C MET A 3 -4.54 -61.44 0.99
N CYS A 4 -3.74 -60.86 1.92
CA CYS A 4 -2.54 -60.02 1.78
C CYS A 4 -2.72 -58.61 1.17
N GLY A 5 -2.34 -57.50 1.82
CA GLY A 5 -1.18 -57.29 2.69
C GLY A 5 -0.04 -56.71 1.85
N LEU A 6 0.40 -55.49 2.15
CA LEU A 6 1.79 -55.01 2.17
C LEU A 6 1.82 -53.47 2.31
N ALA A 7 2.21 -53.03 3.50
CA ALA A 7 2.94 -51.78 3.66
C ALA A 7 4.35 -51.99 3.07
N LEU A 8 4.84 -51.04 2.27
CA LEU A 8 6.28 -50.89 2.00
C LEU A 8 6.65 -49.39 1.95
N PRO A 9 7.79 -49.00 2.56
CA PRO A 9 8.27 -47.62 2.64
C PRO A 9 9.35 -47.27 1.59
N SER A 10 9.52 -45.95 1.43
CA SER A 10 10.77 -45.23 1.12
C SER A 10 11.26 -45.06 -0.32
N LEU A 11 11.77 -43.82 -0.54
CA LEU A 11 12.79 -43.37 -1.50
C LEU A 11 12.38 -43.17 -2.97
N TYR A 12 11.88 -41.98 -3.30
CA TYR A 12 12.22 -41.31 -4.56
C TYR A 12 12.38 -39.80 -4.35
N GLY A 13 13.61 -39.31 -4.55
CA GLY A 13 13.81 -38.01 -5.18
C GLY A 13 14.03 -36.79 -4.29
N VAL A 14 15.16 -36.75 -3.57
CA VAL A 14 15.86 -35.47 -3.38
C VAL A 14 16.31 -35.00 -4.77
N LEU A 15 15.64 -33.99 -5.32
CA LEU A 15 16.11 -33.21 -6.48
C LEU A 15 15.89 -31.72 -6.18
N THR A 16 16.96 -31.11 -5.69
CA THR A 16 17.47 -29.79 -6.09
C THR A 16 16.54 -28.85 -6.87
N GLY A 17 16.28 -27.68 -6.32
CA GLY A 17 16.04 -26.47 -7.12
C GLY A 17 15.02 -25.49 -6.56
N HIS A 18 15.48 -24.56 -5.70
CA HIS A 18 14.94 -23.21 -5.51
C HIS A 18 13.43 -22.96 -5.61
N ASP A 19 12.68 -23.36 -4.58
CA ASP A 19 11.50 -22.59 -4.18
C ASP A 19 11.79 -21.88 -2.86
N LYS A 20 12.63 -20.85 -2.93
CA LYS A 20 12.52 -19.72 -1.99
C LYS A 20 11.38 -18.81 -2.44
N ALA A 21 10.18 -19.37 -2.61
CA ALA A 21 8.97 -18.58 -2.43
C ALA A 21 8.80 -18.45 -0.92
N GLY A 22 9.69 -17.66 -0.29
CA GLY A 22 9.51 -17.23 1.06
C GLY A 22 8.25 -16.39 1.07
N VAL A 23 7.09 -17.02 1.30
CA VAL A 23 6.00 -16.35 1.99
C VAL A 23 6.53 -16.15 3.40
N GLN A 24 7.40 -15.17 3.53
CA GLN A 24 7.85 -14.64 4.78
C GLN A 24 6.58 -14.05 5.39
N GLY A 25 5.86 -14.84 6.19
CA GLY A 25 4.67 -14.39 6.91
C GLY A 25 5.00 -13.13 7.71
N GLU A 26 3.99 -12.35 8.07
CA GLU A 26 4.16 -11.11 8.82
C GLU A 26 5.12 -11.26 10.03
N ASP A 27 5.97 -10.27 10.25
CA ASP A 27 6.78 -10.16 11.45
C ASP A 27 5.94 -9.50 12.56
N ALA A 28 5.22 -10.33 13.31
CA ALA A 28 4.42 -9.90 14.44
C ALA A 28 5.24 -9.29 15.60
N SER A 29 6.56 -9.52 15.64
CA SER A 29 7.44 -9.05 16.72
C SER A 29 7.87 -7.60 16.55
N ARG A 30 7.81 -7.07 15.33
CA ARG A 30 8.23 -5.72 14.98
C ARG A 30 7.03 -4.87 14.58
N GLN A 31 6.96 -3.65 15.10
CA GLN A 31 6.01 -2.63 14.66
C GLN A 31 6.73 -1.48 13.97
N VAL A 32 6.13 -1.01 12.88
CA VAL A 32 6.58 0.17 12.14
C VAL A 32 5.41 1.16 12.08
N GLU A 33 5.69 2.41 12.42
CA GLU A 33 4.69 3.48 12.31
C GLU A 33 4.64 4.00 10.88
N VAL A 34 3.47 3.91 10.25
CA VAL A 34 3.20 4.53 8.96
C VAL A 34 2.37 5.78 9.18
N GLN A 35 2.93 6.92 8.83
CA GLN A 35 2.25 8.21 8.86
C GLN A 35 1.71 8.53 7.47
N PHE A 36 0.49 9.06 7.42
CA PHE A 36 -0.18 9.42 6.19
C PHE A 36 -0.35 10.93 6.14
N THR A 37 0.10 11.53 5.05
CA THR A 37 -0.02 12.96 4.82
C THR A 37 -0.61 13.21 3.44
N ALA A 38 -1.42 14.26 3.36
CA ALA A 38 -2.07 14.72 2.16
C ALA A 38 -1.87 16.23 2.09
N GLY A 39 -1.49 16.72 0.92
CA GLY A 39 -1.33 18.15 0.65
C GLY A 39 -1.85 18.50 -0.73
N ASN A 40 -2.18 19.77 -0.92
CA ASN A 40 -2.61 20.32 -2.20
C ASN A 40 -1.47 21.11 -2.83
N ALA A 41 -1.26 20.91 -4.13
CA ALA A 41 -0.42 21.80 -4.92
C ALA A 41 -1.08 23.19 -5.05
N ALA A 42 -0.29 24.18 -5.48
CA ALA A 42 -0.79 25.53 -5.69
C ALA A 42 -1.97 25.53 -6.67
N GLY A 43 -3.06 26.22 -6.31
CA GLY A 43 -4.27 26.30 -7.11
C GLY A 43 -5.28 25.17 -6.87
N MET A 44 -4.92 24.11 -6.14
CA MET A 44 -5.83 23.01 -5.85
C MET A 44 -6.68 23.28 -4.61
N THR A 45 -8.01 23.31 -4.77
CA THR A 45 -8.97 23.70 -3.73
C THR A 45 -9.71 22.54 -3.07
N TRP A 46 -9.49 21.31 -3.53
CA TRP A 46 -10.19 20.14 -3.01
C TRP A 46 -9.87 19.88 -1.53
N ALA A 47 -10.84 19.36 -0.79
CA ALA A 47 -10.56 18.81 0.53
C ALA A 47 -9.93 17.43 0.34
N PHE A 48 -8.67 17.28 0.76
CA PHE A 48 -7.90 16.04 0.58
C PHE A 48 -7.17 15.68 1.89
N TYR A 49 -7.52 14.53 2.48
CA TYR A 49 -6.95 14.11 3.77
C TYR A 49 -6.99 12.58 3.96
N PRO A 50 -6.06 12.01 4.74
CA PRO A 50 -6.06 10.60 5.09
C PRO A 50 -6.95 10.31 6.31
N GLN A 51 -7.47 9.09 6.36
CA GLN A 51 -8.19 8.54 7.49
C GLN A 51 -7.86 7.04 7.61
N PRO A 52 -7.10 6.61 8.64
CA PRO A 52 -6.47 7.40 9.72
C PRO A 52 -5.22 8.19 9.26
N ARG A 53 -4.70 9.09 10.12
CA ARG A 53 -3.44 9.83 9.86
C ARG A 53 -2.17 9.04 10.16
N GLN A 54 -2.27 7.97 10.94
CA GLN A 54 -1.17 7.06 11.22
C GLN A 54 -1.69 5.65 11.50
N MET A 55 -0.84 4.66 11.28
CA MET A 55 -1.14 3.24 11.53
C MET A 55 0.12 2.52 11.98
N GLN A 56 -0.01 1.65 12.98
CA GLN A 56 1.06 0.70 13.31
C GLN A 56 0.89 -0.54 12.46
N VAL A 57 1.97 -0.95 11.79
CA VAL A 57 1.95 -2.11 10.91
C VAL A 57 3.05 -3.10 11.27
N ASN A 58 2.77 -4.36 11.01
CA ASN A 58 3.77 -5.42 11.06
C ASN A 58 4.40 -5.60 9.68
N PRO A 59 5.73 -5.56 9.54
CA PRO A 59 6.39 -5.84 8.27
C PRO A 59 5.95 -7.19 7.68
N GLY A 60 5.67 -7.25 6.39
CA GLY A 60 5.13 -8.41 5.67
C GLY A 60 3.60 -8.51 5.70
N ALA A 61 2.90 -7.76 6.56
CA ALA A 61 1.44 -7.74 6.59
C ALA A 61 0.87 -6.84 5.48
N VAL A 62 -0.29 -7.23 4.94
CA VAL A 62 -1.08 -6.39 4.04
C VAL A 62 -1.91 -5.43 4.86
N ASN A 63 -1.77 -4.15 4.59
CA ASN A 63 -2.47 -3.07 5.29
C ASN A 63 -3.30 -2.26 4.30
N GLU A 64 -4.35 -1.62 4.80
CA GLU A 64 -5.26 -0.78 4.01
C GLU A 64 -5.59 0.51 4.78
N MET A 65 -5.68 1.62 4.06
CA MET A 65 -6.15 2.90 4.61
C MET A 65 -6.91 3.69 3.54
N ILE A 66 -7.68 4.70 3.95
CA ILE A 66 -8.53 5.49 3.02
C ILE A 66 -8.09 6.95 2.96
N PHE A 67 -7.86 7.47 1.76
CA PHE A 67 -7.79 8.90 1.53
C PHE A 67 -9.15 9.42 1.06
N ILE A 68 -9.57 10.55 1.61
CA ILE A 68 -10.80 11.22 1.20
C ILE A 68 -10.44 12.39 0.29
N ALA A 69 -11.11 12.48 -0.86
CA ALA A 69 -11.06 13.64 -1.75
C ALA A 69 -12.46 14.18 -1.99
N GLN A 70 -12.61 15.51 -1.98
CA GLN A 70 -13.88 16.17 -2.27
C GLN A 70 -13.65 17.43 -3.11
N ASN A 71 -14.46 17.62 -4.14
CA ASN A 71 -14.51 18.85 -4.93
C ASN A 71 -15.52 19.83 -4.30
N PRO A 72 -15.09 20.90 -3.60
CA PRO A 72 -16.00 21.87 -3.01
C PRO A 72 -16.51 22.92 -4.00
N THR A 73 -16.10 22.86 -5.27
CA THR A 73 -16.45 23.87 -6.27
C THR A 73 -17.79 23.58 -6.93
N ASP A 74 -18.26 24.54 -7.72
CA ASP A 74 -19.49 24.50 -8.51
C ASP A 74 -19.28 23.98 -9.94
N ARG A 75 -18.07 23.52 -10.28
CA ARG A 75 -17.72 23.00 -11.61
C ARG A 75 -17.02 21.64 -11.51
N PRO A 76 -17.13 20.81 -12.56
CA PRO A 76 -16.31 19.61 -12.66
C PRO A 76 -14.83 19.98 -12.65
N MET A 77 -14.04 19.22 -11.89
CA MET A 77 -12.59 19.39 -11.82
C MET A 77 -11.91 18.03 -11.98
N GLN A 78 -10.70 18.03 -12.51
CA GLN A 78 -9.86 16.85 -12.64
C GLN A 78 -8.59 17.01 -11.81
N ALA A 79 -8.27 15.97 -11.05
CA ALA A 79 -7.14 15.95 -10.15
C ALA A 79 -6.25 14.74 -10.37
N GLN A 80 -4.96 14.88 -10.06
CA GLN A 80 -4.02 13.77 -10.02
C GLN A 80 -3.23 13.79 -8.71
N ALA A 81 -3.16 12.65 -8.01
CA ALA A 81 -2.39 12.51 -6.78
C ALA A 81 -1.00 11.94 -7.07
N VAL A 82 0.05 12.66 -6.67
CA VAL A 82 1.44 12.20 -6.82
C VAL A 82 1.97 11.75 -5.46
N PRO A 83 2.43 10.49 -5.33
CA PRO A 83 2.97 9.99 -4.07
C PRO A 83 4.43 10.37 -3.81
N GLY A 84 4.79 10.39 -2.53
CA GLY A 84 6.16 10.36 -2.02
C GLY A 84 6.28 9.51 -0.75
N ILE A 85 7.45 8.92 -0.54
CA ILE A 85 7.80 8.18 0.68
C ILE A 85 8.99 8.86 1.37
N SER A 86 8.91 8.99 2.70
CA SER A 86 10.01 9.47 3.54
C SER A 86 10.24 8.51 4.71
N PRO A 87 11.50 8.25 5.13
CA PRO A 87 12.72 8.68 4.47
C PRO A 87 12.91 7.96 3.13
N VAL A 88 13.66 8.58 2.20
CA VAL A 88 13.87 8.01 0.84
C VAL A 88 14.43 6.59 0.87
N LYS A 89 15.29 6.28 1.86
CA LYS A 89 15.77 4.90 2.06
C LYS A 89 14.60 3.93 2.21
N ALA A 90 13.60 4.24 3.03
CA ALA A 90 12.46 3.38 3.29
C ALA A 90 11.58 3.11 2.06
N ALA A 91 11.69 3.93 1.00
CA ALA A 91 10.87 3.81 -0.20
C ALA A 91 11.05 2.48 -0.92
N ALA A 92 12.24 1.88 -0.88
CA ALA A 92 12.53 0.59 -1.52
C ALA A 92 11.74 -0.58 -0.92
N TRP A 93 11.32 -0.44 0.34
CA TRP A 93 10.64 -1.48 1.12
C TRP A 93 9.14 -1.16 1.32
N PHE A 94 8.63 -0.09 0.73
CA PHE A 94 7.22 0.26 0.79
C PHE A 94 6.54 -0.11 -0.54
N HIS A 95 5.83 -1.23 -0.55
CA HIS A 95 5.16 -1.74 -1.75
C HIS A 95 3.70 -1.35 -1.74
N LYS A 96 3.30 -0.51 -2.69
CA LYS A 96 1.89 -0.23 -2.95
C LYS A 96 1.34 -1.34 -3.82
N THR A 97 0.32 -2.03 -3.32
CA THR A 97 -0.30 -3.14 -4.04
C THR A 97 -1.43 -2.68 -4.94
N GLU A 98 -2.00 -1.48 -4.72
CA GLU A 98 -3.06 -0.92 -5.55
C GLU A 98 -2.82 0.55 -5.98
N CYS A 99 -3.01 0.80 -7.28
CA CYS A 99 -2.64 2.04 -7.98
C CYS A 99 -3.88 2.85 -8.42
N PHE A 100 -4.71 3.32 -7.49
CA PHE A 100 -5.79 4.27 -7.84
C PHE A 100 -5.28 5.72 -7.88
N CYS A 101 -4.27 6.05 -7.08
CA CYS A 101 -3.82 7.43 -6.94
C CYS A 101 -3.15 7.99 -8.21
N PHE A 102 -2.66 7.12 -9.11
CA PHE A 102 -1.97 7.54 -10.32
C PHE A 102 -2.89 7.91 -11.48
N THR A 103 -4.16 7.49 -11.43
CA THR A 103 -5.15 7.83 -12.45
C THR A 103 -5.79 9.17 -12.12
N GLN A 104 -6.05 9.95 -13.16
CA GLN A 104 -6.76 11.21 -13.02
C GLN A 104 -8.18 10.95 -12.54
N GLN A 105 -8.57 11.64 -11.48
CA GLN A 105 -9.92 11.58 -10.92
C GLN A 105 -10.69 12.80 -11.36
N THR A 106 -11.84 12.61 -11.99
CA THR A 106 -12.75 13.71 -12.33
C THR A 106 -13.89 13.71 -11.34
N LEU A 107 -14.03 14.78 -10.56
CA LEU A 107 -15.12 14.95 -9.60
C LEU A 107 -16.07 16.06 -10.03
N GLN A 108 -17.36 15.76 -9.96
CA GLN A 108 -18.46 16.70 -10.15
C GLN A 108 -18.52 17.70 -8.99
N PRO A 109 -19.28 18.80 -9.15
CA PRO A 109 -19.51 19.77 -8.08
C PRO A 109 -20.02 19.11 -6.80
N GLY A 110 -19.34 19.35 -5.67
CA GLY A 110 -19.69 18.79 -4.36
C GLY A 110 -19.36 17.31 -4.17
N GLU A 111 -18.91 16.60 -5.22
CA GLU A 111 -18.66 15.16 -5.17
C GLU A 111 -17.51 14.83 -4.22
N ARG A 112 -17.69 13.74 -3.48
CA ARG A 112 -16.72 13.17 -2.54
C ARG A 112 -16.49 11.71 -2.89
N ILE A 113 -15.23 11.31 -2.90
CA ILE A 113 -14.81 9.93 -3.11
C ILE A 113 -13.88 9.45 -2.00
N GLU A 114 -13.86 8.14 -1.82
CA GLU A 114 -12.93 7.43 -0.96
C GLU A 114 -11.92 6.69 -1.84
N MET A 115 -10.65 6.89 -1.56
CA MET A 115 -9.54 6.32 -2.31
C MET A 115 -8.79 5.35 -1.40
N PRO A 116 -9.16 4.06 -1.41
CA PRO A 116 -8.46 3.06 -0.63
C PRO A 116 -7.03 2.87 -1.17
N VAL A 117 -6.09 2.67 -0.26
CA VAL A 117 -4.69 2.39 -0.54
C VAL A 117 -4.30 1.14 0.22
N ARG A 118 -4.02 0.08 -0.53
CA ARG A 118 -3.44 -1.15 0.00
C ARG A 118 -1.92 -1.14 -0.18
N PHE A 119 -1.22 -1.51 0.89
CA PHE A 119 0.24 -1.46 0.92
C PHE A 119 0.82 -2.55 1.84
N ILE A 120 2.11 -2.85 1.61
CA ILE A 120 2.91 -3.77 2.40
C ILE A 120 4.23 -3.07 2.71
N VAL A 121 4.68 -3.13 3.96
CA VAL A 121 6.04 -2.78 4.36
C VAL A 121 6.84 -4.07 4.38
N ASP A 122 7.94 -4.15 3.63
CA ASP A 122 8.77 -5.36 3.55
C ASP A 122 9.42 -5.68 4.91
N ARG A 123 9.60 -6.96 5.20
CA ARG A 123 10.30 -7.47 6.39
C ARG A 123 11.78 -7.14 6.39
N ASP A 124 12.37 -7.00 5.20
CA ASP A 124 13.78 -6.63 5.03
C ASP A 124 14.01 -5.12 5.27
N LEU A 125 13.00 -4.36 5.70
CA LEU A 125 13.14 -2.97 6.11
C LEU A 125 14.24 -2.86 7.18
N PRO A 126 15.25 -1.98 7.01
CA PRO A 126 16.32 -1.82 8.01
C PRO A 126 15.79 -1.53 9.42
N ASP A 127 16.37 -2.14 10.45
CA ASP A 127 15.89 -2.07 11.85
C ASP A 127 15.92 -0.66 12.45
N ASP A 128 16.75 0.23 11.90
CA ASP A 128 16.81 1.63 12.28
C ASP A 128 15.62 2.47 11.75
N VAL A 129 14.85 1.93 10.80
CA VAL A 129 13.60 2.53 10.33
C VAL A 129 12.43 2.04 11.17
N LYS A 130 11.99 2.92 12.07
CA LYS A 130 10.83 2.70 12.95
C LYS A 130 9.58 3.41 12.48
N SER A 131 9.73 4.44 11.66
CA SER A 131 8.62 5.18 11.09
C SER A 131 8.90 5.56 9.64
N LEU A 132 7.83 5.65 8.87
CA LEU A 132 7.84 6.08 7.49
C LEU A 132 6.57 6.88 7.19
N THR A 133 6.68 7.82 6.26
CA THR A 133 5.58 8.68 5.86
C THR A 133 5.23 8.40 4.42
N LEU A 134 3.97 8.04 4.18
CA LEU A 134 3.33 8.09 2.86
C LEU A 134 2.67 9.46 2.69
N ALA A 135 3.23 10.26 1.79
CA ALA A 135 2.71 11.55 1.41
C ALA A 135 2.04 11.48 0.03
N TYR A 136 0.91 12.18 -0.12
CA TYR A 136 0.34 12.51 -1.42
C TYR A 136 0.25 14.02 -1.59
N THR A 137 0.60 14.49 -2.78
CA THR A 137 0.32 15.85 -3.22
C THR A 137 -0.69 15.80 -4.35
N LEU A 138 -1.81 16.51 -4.19
CA LEU A 138 -2.89 16.57 -5.15
C LEU A 138 -2.73 17.78 -6.07
N PHE A 139 -2.69 17.52 -7.37
CA PHE A 139 -2.54 18.53 -8.41
C PHE A 139 -3.86 18.72 -9.15
N ASP A 140 -4.21 19.98 -9.40
CA ASP A 140 -5.26 20.31 -10.37
C ASP A 140 -4.69 20.09 -11.77
N VAL A 141 -5.31 19.18 -12.52
CA VAL A 141 -4.99 18.87 -13.91
C VAL A 141 -6.19 19.10 -14.82
N THR A 142 -7.17 19.87 -14.33
CA THR A 142 -8.31 20.32 -15.14
C THR A 142 -7.75 21.14 -16.30
N THR A 143 -7.60 20.51 -17.46
CA THR A 143 -7.16 21.18 -18.68
C THR A 143 -8.07 22.38 -18.93
N ARG A 144 -7.48 23.56 -19.15
CA ARG A 144 -8.19 24.73 -19.67
C ARG A 144 -8.52 24.55 -21.14
#